data_AF-A0A935Z3L1-F1
#
_entry.id   AF-A0A935Z3L1-F1
#
_cell.length_a   1.000
_cell.length_b   1.000
_cell.length_c   1.000
_cell.angle_alpha   90.00
_cell.angle_beta   90.00
_cell.angle_gamma   90.00
#
_symmetry.space_group_name_H-M   'P 1'
#
loop_
_entity.id
_entity.type
_entity.pdbx_description
1 polymer ?
#
loop_
_entity_poly.entity_id
_entity_poly.type
_entity_poly.pdbx_seq_one_letter_code
_entity_poly.pdbx_strand_id
1 'polypeptide(L)'
;MELSVELIDYLNKINQDPEYMVLWAAFGVPALLAALAIPFGVLRKIGVPQAPSIYAFVAAVFLCNWLMGFLSQMAFMILGVPGIKMLLLWLIMFFVYSIFVSLNYVYIQKWVNEVTKNKIKK
;
A
#
# COMPACT_ATOMS: atom_id res chain seq x y z
N MET A 1 -27.86 -14.55 -4.07
CA MET A 1 -27.09 -14.55 -2.80
C MET A 1 -25.84 -15.43 -2.93
N GLU A 2 -25.19 -15.43 -4.10
CA GLU A 2 -24.04 -16.30 -4.38
C GLU A 2 -22.71 -15.66 -3.94
N LEU A 3 -22.59 -14.34 -4.12
CA LEU A 3 -21.43 -13.54 -3.68
C LEU A 3 -21.11 -13.67 -2.20
N SER A 4 -22.10 -13.89 -1.33
CA SER A 4 -21.85 -14.05 0.11
C SER A 4 -21.21 -15.40 0.45
N VAL A 5 -21.57 -16.47 -0.27
CA VAL A 5 -21.04 -17.82 -0.01
C VAL A 5 -19.60 -17.91 -0.49
N GLU A 6 -19.32 -17.46 -1.71
CA GLU A 6 -17.97 -17.46 -2.28
C GLU A 6 -16.99 -16.58 -1.50
N LEU A 7 -17.46 -15.42 -1.00
CA LEU A 7 -16.62 -14.51 -0.22
C LEU A 7 -16.30 -15.08 1.17
N ILE A 8 -17.25 -15.78 1.80
CA ILE A 8 -17.01 -16.51 3.06
C ILE A 8 -15.99 -17.64 2.83
N ASP A 9 -16.14 -18.41 1.75
CA ASP A 9 -15.19 -19.48 1.42
C ASP A 9 -13.78 -18.94 1.16
N TYR A 10 -13.67 -17.79 0.49
CA TYR A 10 -12.39 -17.12 0.28
C TYR A 10 -11.76 -16.60 1.58
N LEU A 11 -12.57 -16.01 2.47
CA LEU A 11 -12.09 -15.58 3.79
C LEU A 11 -11.65 -16.76 4.65
N ASN A 12 -12.36 -17.90 4.58
CA ASN A 12 -11.96 -19.13 5.25
C ASN A 12 -10.63 -19.65 4.72
N LYS A 13 -10.42 -19.59 3.39
CA LYS A 13 -9.16 -19.95 2.76
C LYS A 13 -8.00 -19.06 3.22
N ILE A 14 -8.21 -17.74 3.28
CA ILE A 14 -7.22 -16.81 3.86
C ILE A 14 -6.92 -17.15 5.32
N ASN A 15 -7.94 -17.53 6.09
CA ASN A 15 -7.75 -17.88 7.50
C ASN A 15 -6.93 -19.17 7.69
N GLN A 16 -7.13 -20.15 6.81
CA GLN A 16 -6.42 -21.43 6.83
C GLN A 16 -4.97 -21.28 6.36
N ASP A 17 -4.74 -20.41 5.37
CA ASP A 17 -3.44 -20.24 4.72
C ASP A 17 -2.95 -18.77 4.85
N PRO A 18 -2.22 -18.42 5.93
CA PRO A 18 -1.68 -17.07 6.14
C PRO A 18 -0.73 -16.59 5.04
N GLU A 19 -0.15 -17.52 4.27
CA GLU A 19 0.74 -17.26 3.14
C GLU A 19 0.10 -16.34 2.10
N TYR A 20 -1.22 -16.42 1.89
CA TYR A 20 -1.92 -15.53 0.97
C TYR A 20 -1.79 -14.05 1.37
N MET A 21 -1.76 -13.75 2.67
CA MET A 21 -1.59 -12.38 3.16
C MET A 21 -0.18 -11.85 2.92
N VAL A 22 0.83 -12.72 3.07
CA VAL A 22 2.22 -12.38 2.76
C VAL A 22 2.40 -12.15 1.26
N LEU A 23 1.85 -13.04 0.41
CA LEU A 23 1.89 -12.89 -1.05
C LEU A 23 1.17 -11.62 -1.50
N TRP A 24 0.02 -11.31 -0.89
CA TRP A 24 -0.69 -10.06 -1.13
C TRP A 24 0.17 -8.85 -0.77
N ALA A 25 0.82 -8.85 0.39
CA ALA A 25 1.68 -7.75 0.80
C ALA A 25 2.95 -7.64 -0.07
N ALA A 26 3.52 -8.76 -0.52
CA ALA A 26 4.72 -8.80 -1.34
C ALA A 26 4.47 -8.37 -2.79
N PHE A 27 3.40 -8.88 -3.41
CA PHE A 27 3.15 -8.74 -4.85
C PHE A 27 1.85 -8.01 -5.16
N GLY A 28 0.78 -8.27 -4.40
CA GLY A 28 -0.53 -7.65 -4.60
C GLY A 28 -0.50 -6.13 -4.42
N VAL A 29 0.13 -5.65 -3.35
CA VAL A 29 0.25 -4.20 -3.08
C VAL A 29 1.09 -3.47 -4.16
N PRO A 30 2.27 -3.96 -4.58
CA PRO A 30 3.00 -3.38 -5.72
C PRO A 30 2.25 -3.47 -7.05
N ALA A 31 1.55 -4.58 -7.31
CA ALA A 31 0.75 -4.73 -8.52
C ALA A 31 -0.39 -3.70 -8.55
N LEU A 32 -1.04 -3.45 -7.41
CA LEU A 32 -2.08 -2.42 -7.29
C LEU A 32 -1.51 -1.01 -7.49
N LEU A 33 -0.32 -0.73 -6.96
CA LEU A 33 0.45 0.49 -7.23
C LEU A 33 0.70 0.69 -8.74
N ALA A 34 1.19 -0.36 -9.41
CA ALA A 34 1.44 -0.34 -10.84
C ALA A 34 0.15 -0.15 -11.64
N ALA A 35 -0.93 -0.82 -11.25
CA ALA A 35 -2.25 -0.67 -11.86
C ALA A 35 -2.79 0.76 -11.71
N LEU A 36 -2.61 1.40 -10.54
CA LEU A 36 -2.98 2.79 -10.33
C LEU A 36 -2.16 3.75 -11.20
N ALA A 37 -0.90 3.43 -11.52
CA ALA A 37 -0.08 4.24 -12.42
C ALA A 37 -0.63 4.28 -13.87
N ILE A 38 -1.41 3.29 -14.30
CA ILE A 38 -1.97 3.21 -15.66
C ILE A 38 -2.96 4.34 -15.96
N PRO A 39 -4.08 4.53 -15.22
CA PRO A 39 -5.02 5.61 -15.50
C PRO A 39 -4.35 6.97 -15.40
N PHE A 40 -3.38 7.13 -14.49
CA PHE A 40 -2.55 8.32 -14.41
C PHE A 40 -1.73 8.56 -15.68
N GLY A 41 -1.11 7.51 -16.26
CA GLY A 41 -0.43 7.63 -17.56
C GLY A 41 -1.38 8.04 -18.68
N VAL A 42 -2.62 7.53 -18.68
CA VAL A 42 -3.65 7.91 -19.66
C VAL A 42 -4.06 9.37 -19.50
N LEU A 43 -4.33 9.83 -18.26
CA LEU A 43 -4.66 11.22 -17.96
C LEU A 43 -3.59 12.20 -18.45
N ARG A 44 -2.30 11.80 -18.35
CA ARG A 44 -1.18 12.61 -18.85
C ARG A 44 -1.22 12.77 -20.37
N LYS A 45 -1.56 11.68 -21.09
CA LYS A 45 -1.63 11.67 -22.55
C LYS A 45 -2.76 12.53 -23.11
N ILE A 46 -3.87 12.66 -22.38
CA ILE A 46 -5.03 13.48 -22.79
C ILE A 46 -4.93 14.95 -22.32
N GLY A 47 -3.78 15.38 -21.82
CA GLY A 47 -3.52 16.78 -21.47
C GLY A 47 -4.17 17.26 -20.18
N VAL A 48 -4.69 16.36 -19.33
CA VAL A 48 -5.24 16.76 -18.03
C VAL A 48 -4.09 17.21 -17.12
N PRO A 49 -4.12 18.44 -16.59
CA PRO A 49 -3.06 18.94 -15.71
C PRO A 49 -2.97 18.06 -14.47
N GLN A 50 -1.82 17.43 -14.32
CA GLN A 50 -1.52 16.52 -13.23
C GLN A 50 -0.94 17.31 -12.05
N ALA A 51 -1.61 17.29 -10.90
CA ALA A 51 -1.07 17.88 -9.68
C ALA A 51 0.08 17.00 -9.15
N PRO A 52 1.36 17.39 -9.30
CA PRO A 52 2.51 16.53 -8.94
C PRO A 52 2.49 16.14 -7.46
N SER A 53 1.84 16.95 -6.63
CA SER A 53 1.62 16.71 -5.21
C SER A 53 0.75 15.48 -4.93
N ILE A 54 -0.31 15.24 -5.71
CA ILE A 54 -1.19 14.09 -5.50
C ILE A 54 -0.46 12.79 -5.81
N TYR A 55 0.38 12.77 -6.85
CA TYR A 55 1.22 11.63 -7.20
C TYR A 55 2.23 11.29 -6.12
N ALA A 56 2.95 12.32 -5.63
CA ALA A 56 3.90 12.16 -4.56
C ALA A 56 3.22 11.66 -3.28
N PHE A 57 2.02 12.15 -2.99
CA PHE A 57 1.22 11.71 -1.85
C PHE A 57 0.80 10.24 -1.98
N VAL A 58 0.17 9.85 -3.08
CA VAL A 58 -0.27 8.46 -3.31
C VAL A 58 0.92 7.51 -3.29
N ALA A 59 2.00 7.85 -4.00
CA ALA A 59 3.22 7.05 -3.98
C ALA A 59 3.81 6.91 -2.57
N ALA A 60 3.83 7.98 -1.76
CA ALA A 60 4.33 7.94 -0.39
C ALA A 60 3.48 7.04 0.51
N VAL A 61 2.14 7.17 0.47
CA VAL A 61 1.21 6.31 1.24
C VAL A 61 1.46 4.85 0.90
N PHE A 62 1.50 4.53 -0.38
CA PHE A 62 1.62 3.15 -0.84
C PHE A 62 3.02 2.56 -0.61
N LEU A 63 4.10 3.34 -0.72
CA LEU A 63 5.45 2.87 -0.39
C LEU A 63 5.61 2.59 1.10
N CYS A 64 5.10 3.48 1.96
CA CYS A 64 5.08 3.25 3.40
C CYS A 64 4.26 2.00 3.73
N ASN A 65 3.07 1.86 3.14
CA ASN A 65 2.22 0.71 3.39
C ASN A 65 2.79 -0.59 2.83
N TRP A 66 3.49 -0.55 1.69
CA TRP A 66 4.10 -1.73 1.12
C TRP A 66 5.26 -2.24 1.98
N LEU A 67 6.23 -1.38 2.32
CA LEU A 67 7.39 -1.80 3.10
C LEU A 67 7.00 -2.25 4.50
N MET A 68 6.23 -1.43 5.22
CA MET A 68 5.81 -1.77 6.58
C MET A 68 4.80 -2.91 6.60
N GLY A 69 3.89 -2.95 5.61
CA GLY A 69 2.92 -4.02 5.45
C GLY A 69 3.59 -5.35 5.17
N PHE A 70 4.53 -5.42 4.22
CA PHE A 70 5.24 -6.67 3.93
C PHE A 70 6.02 -7.18 5.14
N LEU A 71 6.78 -6.31 5.82
CA LEU A 71 7.55 -6.70 7.00
C LEU A 71 6.64 -7.18 8.14
N SER A 72 5.52 -6.50 8.39
CA SER A 72 4.58 -6.92 9.43
C SER A 72 3.87 -8.23 9.10
N GLN A 73 3.44 -8.42 7.84
CA GLN A 73 2.79 -9.66 7.42
C GLN A 73 3.75 -10.85 7.50
N MET A 74 5.02 -10.68 7.11
CA MET A 74 6.05 -11.71 7.32
C MET A 74 6.24 -12.04 8.80
N ALA A 75 6.34 -11.02 9.66
CA ALA A 75 6.47 -11.24 11.09
C ALA A 75 5.26 -11.98 11.69
N PHE A 76 4.03 -11.58 11.33
CA PHE A 76 2.81 -12.24 11.81
C PHE A 76 2.69 -13.68 11.35
N MET A 77 3.11 -13.99 10.11
CA MET A 77 3.14 -15.37 9.62
C MET A 77 4.11 -16.23 10.45
N ILE A 78 5.32 -15.72 10.73
CA ILE A 78 6.32 -16.43 11.55
C ILE A 78 5.81 -16.65 12.98
N LEU A 79 5.03 -15.70 13.50
CA LEU A 79 4.40 -15.79 14.83
C LEU A 79 3.15 -16.69 14.86
N GLY A 80 2.76 -17.30 13.73
CA GLY A 80 1.60 -18.19 13.65
C GLY A 80 0.25 -17.48 13.82
N VAL A 81 0.17 -16.19 13.47
CA VAL A 81 -1.08 -15.44 13.57
C VAL A 81 -2.05 -15.93 12.49
N PRO A 82 -3.33 -16.20 12.82
CA PRO A 82 -4.35 -16.57 11.84
C PRO A 82 -4.49 -15.54 10.71
N GLY A 83 -4.63 -16.00 9.47
CA GLY A 83 -4.65 -15.12 8.30
C GLY A 83 -5.77 -14.07 8.31
N ILE A 84 -6.94 -14.38 8.91
CA ILE A 84 -8.02 -13.39 9.05
C ILE A 84 -7.61 -12.22 9.97
N LYS A 85 -6.85 -12.49 11.02
CA LYS A 85 -6.34 -11.45 11.92
C LYS A 85 -5.27 -10.63 11.21
N MET A 86 -4.42 -11.28 10.42
CA MET A 86 -3.44 -10.62 9.57
C MET A 86 -4.09 -9.66 8.57
N LEU A 87 -5.18 -10.07 7.91
CA LEU A 87 -5.98 -9.21 7.02
C LEU A 87 -6.55 -7.99 7.75
N LEU A 88 -7.16 -8.17 8.92
CA LEU A 88 -7.72 -7.07 9.71
C LEU A 88 -6.63 -6.09 10.15
N LEU A 89 -5.50 -6.60 10.64
CA LEU A 89 -4.36 -5.77 11.01
C LEU A 89 -3.80 -5.01 9.81
N TRP A 90 -3.71 -5.65 8.65
CA TRP A 90 -3.28 -4.99 7.43
C TRP A 90 -4.21 -3.83 7.04
N LEU A 91 -5.54 -4.02 7.12
CA LEU A 91 -6.51 -2.95 6.87
C LEU A 91 -6.34 -1.78 7.85
N ILE A 92 -6.21 -2.08 9.15
CA ILE A 92 -6.00 -1.05 10.19
C ILE A 92 -4.70 -0.28 9.91
N MET A 93 -3.61 -0.99 9.64
CA MET A 93 -2.32 -0.39 9.29
C MET A 93 -2.43 0.52 8.07
N PHE A 94 -3.14 0.08 7.02
CA PHE A 94 -3.36 0.90 5.83
C PHE A 94 -4.04 2.24 6.15
N PHE A 95 -5.08 2.23 6.99
CA PHE A 95 -5.72 3.48 7.43
C PHE A 95 -4.81 4.35 8.27
N VAL A 96 -4.11 3.76 9.25
CA VAL A 96 -3.17 4.49 10.12
C VAL A 96 -2.06 5.16 9.30
N TYR A 97 -1.46 4.45 8.34
CA TYR A 97 -0.42 5.01 7.47
C TYR A 97 -0.96 6.06 6.52
N SER A 98 -2.16 5.86 5.97
CA SER A 98 -2.82 6.86 5.13
C SER A 98 -3.05 8.17 5.89
N ILE A 99 -3.55 8.08 7.14
CA ILE A 99 -3.75 9.25 8.01
C ILE A 99 -2.40 9.88 8.37
N PHE A 100 -1.40 9.07 8.75
CA PHE A 100 -0.08 9.56 9.11
C PHE A 100 0.57 10.35 7.97
N VAL A 101 0.56 9.81 6.75
CA VAL A 101 1.12 10.49 5.57
C VAL A 101 0.30 11.72 5.22
N SER A 102 -1.02 11.69 5.38
CA SER A 102 -1.89 12.87 5.14
C SER A 102 -1.55 14.04 6.06
N LEU A 103 -1.42 13.77 7.36
CA LEU A 103 -1.12 14.80 8.35
C LEU A 103 0.32 15.31 8.24
N ASN A 104 1.26 14.45 7.83
CA ASN A 104 2.68 14.78 7.76
C ASN A 104 3.15 15.12 6.33
N TYR A 105 2.24 15.24 5.37
CA TYR A 105 2.58 15.38 3.96
C TYR A 105 3.54 16.54 3.66
N VAL A 106 3.32 17.69 4.30
CA VAL A 106 4.17 18.90 4.14
C VAL A 106 5.61 18.63 4.60
N TYR A 107 5.77 17.93 5.72
CA TYR A 107 7.10 17.58 6.24
C TYR A 107 7.78 16.54 5.36
N ILE A 108 7.04 15.53 4.89
CA ILE A 108 7.54 14.51 3.96
C ILE A 108 8.01 15.17 2.67
N GLN A 109 7.24 16.09 2.10
CA GLN A 109 7.66 16.84 0.91
C GLN A 109 8.93 17.65 1.13
N LYS A 110 9.05 18.36 2.26
CA LYS A 110 10.26 19.12 2.60
C LYS A 110 11.48 18.21 2.68
N TRP A 111 11.35 17.09 3.39
CA TRP A 111 12.41 16.10 3.54
C TRP A 111 12.85 15.52 2.18
N VAL A 112 11.91 15.12 1.33
CA VAL A 112 12.20 14.61 -0.03
C VAL A 112 12.94 15.66 -0.86
N ASN A 113 12.53 16.92 -0.79
CA ASN A 113 13.17 18.02 -1.53
C ASN A 113 14.60 18.28 -1.03
N GLU A 114 14.85 18.22 0.28
CA GLU A 114 16.19 18.37 0.87
C GLU A 114 17.13 17.23 0.48
N VAL A 115 16.66 15.99 0.58
CA VAL A 115 17.42 14.80 0.15
C VAL A 115 17.78 14.89 -1.34
N THR A 116 16.83 15.34 -2.18
CA THR A 116 17.06 15.49 -3.63
C THR A 116 18.07 16.60 -3.92
N LYS A 117 17.99 17.75 -3.25
CA LYS A 117 18.96 18.85 -3.40
C LYS A 117 20.38 18.44 -3.00
N ASN A 118 20.53 17.63 -1.95
CA ASN A 118 21.83 17.14 -1.51
C ASN A 118 22.45 16.10 -2.45
N LYS A 119 21.63 15.34 -3.21
CA LYS A 119 22.12 14.44 -4.26
C LYS A 119 22.61 15.16 -5.52
N ILE A 120 22.07 16.34 -5.84
CA ILE A 120 22.46 17.12 -7.04
C ILE A 120 23.77 17.91 -6.81
N LYS A 121 24.12 18.17 -5.54
CA LYS A 121 25.36 18.86 -5.17
C LYS A 121 26.59 17.94 -5.01
N LYS A 122 26.41 16.62 -5.15
CA LYS A 122 27.48 15.61 -5.12
C LYS A 122 27.74 15.11 -6.54
#